data_AF-A0A1G5SCG7-F1
#
_entry.id   AF-A0A1G5SCG7-F1
#
_cell.length_a   1.000
_cell.length_b   1.000
_cell.length_c   1.000
_cell.angle_alpha   90.00
_cell.angle_beta   90.00
_cell.angle_gamma   90.00
#
_symmetry.space_group_name_H-M   'P 1'
#
loop_
_entity.id
_entity.type
_entity.pdbx_description
1 polymer ?
#
loop_
_entity_poly.entity_id
_entity_poly.type
_entity_poly.pdbx_seq_one_letter_code
_entity_poly.pdbx_strand_id
1 'polypeptide(L)'
;MANLASEMVFRTTNIPLATYPAAIKAITPLIGEGKFGEAKVELQAALNTLVVTIDKIMLDTNMASYIIKSHPPEIRHRLAALPMGSITISAVTQGELLYGLARKGHPATLAKLIREFLFRVETLPWEEQAATVYGDLRASCMSVGITLGALDMMIAAHAIAANTILVTHDKAFSLVPDGILTIEDWMNEV
;
A
#
# COMPACT_ATOMS: atom_id res chain seq x y z
N MET A 1 31.35 26.22 -3.10
CA MET A 1 30.93 26.24 -4.53
C MET A 1 30.83 24.81 -5.02
N ALA A 2 29.64 24.22 -4.95
CA ALA A 2 29.14 23.15 -5.84
C ALA A 2 27.67 22.91 -5.44
N ASN A 3 26.75 23.41 -6.26
CA ASN A 3 25.30 23.22 -6.16
C ASN A 3 24.96 21.72 -6.27
N LEU A 4 24.31 21.16 -5.25
CA LEU A 4 23.52 19.93 -5.37
C LEU A 4 22.06 20.35 -5.58
N ALA A 5 21.72 20.72 -6.81
CA ALA A 5 20.33 20.81 -7.20
C ALA A 5 19.79 19.38 -7.27
N SER A 6 18.81 19.06 -6.43
CA SER A 6 18.09 17.79 -6.48
C SER A 6 17.51 17.60 -7.88
N GLU A 7 17.98 16.58 -8.58
CA GLU A 7 17.55 16.26 -9.94
C GLU A 7 16.16 15.61 -9.86
N MET A 8 15.14 16.34 -10.33
CA MET A 8 13.76 15.86 -10.33
C MET A 8 13.61 14.83 -11.46
N VAL A 9 13.69 13.55 -11.11
CA VAL A 9 13.53 12.44 -12.06
C VAL A 9 12.04 12.26 -12.36
N PHE A 10 11.58 12.77 -13.50
CA PHE A 10 10.24 12.51 -14.00
C PHE A 10 10.20 11.12 -14.66
N ARG A 11 9.59 10.13 -13.99
CA ARG A 11 9.25 8.85 -14.63
C ARG A 11 7.92 9.01 -15.37
N THR A 12 7.94 8.88 -16.70
CA THR A 12 6.72 8.79 -17.49
C THR A 12 6.22 7.35 -17.46
N THR A 13 5.25 7.05 -16.62
CA THR A 13 4.51 5.79 -16.66
C THR A 13 3.50 5.86 -17.80
N ASN A 14 3.69 5.07 -18.85
CA ASN A 14 2.68 4.89 -19.90
C ASN A 14 1.51 4.10 -19.30
N ILE A 15 0.52 4.80 -18.77
CA ILE A 15 -0.73 4.20 -18.31
C ILE A 15 -1.68 4.13 -19.51
N PRO A 16 -2.24 2.95 -19.83
CA PRO A 16 -3.17 2.81 -20.95
C PRO A 16 -4.32 3.81 -20.87
N LEU A 17 -4.71 4.42 -22.00
CA LEU A 17 -5.78 5.42 -22.03
C LEU A 17 -7.10 4.89 -21.43
N ALA A 18 -7.35 3.57 -21.59
CA ALA A 18 -8.50 2.86 -21.04
C ALA A 18 -8.61 2.93 -19.51
N THR A 19 -7.52 3.26 -18.81
CA THR A 19 -7.50 3.44 -17.34
C THR A 19 -8.18 4.75 -16.91
N TYR A 20 -8.53 5.64 -17.86
CA TYR A 20 -9.09 6.97 -17.56
C TYR A 20 -10.50 7.18 -18.14
N PRO A 21 -11.49 6.36 -17.76
CA PRO A 21 -12.82 6.41 -18.35
C PRO A 21 -13.52 7.76 -18.12
N ALA A 22 -13.26 8.44 -17.00
CA ALA A 22 -13.80 9.76 -16.72
C ALA A 22 -13.21 10.85 -17.65
N ALA A 23 -11.88 10.85 -17.85
CA ALA A 23 -11.21 11.78 -18.75
C ALA A 23 -11.64 11.54 -20.21
N ILE A 24 -11.75 10.27 -20.63
CA ILE A 24 -12.27 9.90 -21.96
C ILE A 24 -13.70 10.40 -22.14
N LYS A 25 -14.58 10.17 -21.15
CA LYS A 25 -15.98 10.58 -21.20
C LYS A 25 -16.13 12.10 -21.29
N ALA A 26 -15.27 12.85 -20.60
CA ALA A 26 -15.26 14.32 -20.64
C ALA A 26 -14.90 14.88 -22.04
N ILE A 27 -13.96 14.26 -22.74
CA ILE A 27 -13.50 14.76 -24.05
C ILE A 27 -14.24 14.20 -25.26
N THR A 28 -14.95 13.08 -25.11
CA THR A 28 -15.70 12.42 -26.18
C THR A 28 -16.64 13.36 -26.95
N PRO A 29 -17.48 14.20 -26.29
CA PRO A 29 -18.36 15.13 -27.00
C PRO A 29 -17.57 16.22 -27.76
N LEU A 30 -16.47 16.72 -27.19
CA LEU A 30 -15.63 17.74 -27.81
C LEU A 30 -14.94 17.24 -29.08
N ILE A 31 -14.52 15.97 -29.09
CA ILE A 31 -13.96 15.31 -30.28
C ILE A 31 -15.04 15.15 -31.36
N GLY A 32 -16.25 14.74 -30.98
CA GLY A 32 -17.39 14.62 -31.90
C GLY A 32 -17.77 15.95 -32.57
N GLU A 33 -17.53 17.07 -31.88
CA GLU A 33 -17.76 18.44 -32.38
C GLU A 33 -16.53 19.05 -33.09
N GLY A 34 -15.41 18.33 -33.20
CA GLY A 34 -14.18 18.84 -33.84
C GLY A 34 -13.41 19.87 -33.02
N LYS A 35 -13.76 20.06 -31.74
CA LYS A 35 -13.14 21.03 -30.82
C LYS A 35 -11.87 20.48 -30.17
N PHE A 36 -10.87 20.12 -30.98
CA PHE A 36 -9.66 19.45 -30.50
C PHE A 36 -8.83 20.28 -29.50
N GLY A 37 -8.86 21.62 -29.62
CA GLY A 37 -8.18 22.52 -28.68
C GLY A 37 -8.78 22.45 -27.27
N GLU A 38 -10.11 22.48 -27.17
CA GLU A 38 -10.84 22.35 -25.89
C GLU A 38 -10.68 20.94 -25.33
N ALA A 39 -10.79 19.91 -26.18
CA ALA A 39 -10.57 18.52 -25.78
C ALA A 39 -9.17 18.30 -25.17
N LYS A 40 -8.14 18.95 -25.72
CA LYS A 40 -6.77 18.89 -25.19
C LYS A 40 -6.68 19.54 -23.81
N VAL A 41 -7.28 20.72 -23.63
CA VAL A 41 -7.29 21.43 -22.34
C VAL A 41 -8.00 20.61 -21.27
N GLU A 42 -9.17 20.06 -21.60
CA GLU A 42 -9.98 19.26 -20.69
C GLU A 42 -9.28 17.94 -20.32
N LEU A 43 -8.63 17.28 -21.29
CA LEU A 43 -7.82 16.09 -21.03
C LEU A 43 -6.64 16.45 -20.10
N GLN A 44 -5.96 17.57 -20.36
CA GLN A 44 -4.84 18.02 -19.52
C GLN A 44 -5.30 18.33 -18.10
N ALA A 45 -6.46 18.97 -17.93
CA ALA A 45 -7.05 19.26 -16.63
C ALA A 45 -7.45 17.97 -15.89
N ALA A 46 -8.12 17.05 -16.57
CA ALA A 46 -8.53 15.77 -16.01
C ALA A 46 -7.33 14.91 -15.56
N LEU A 47 -6.26 14.88 -16.37
CA LEU A 47 -5.01 14.18 -16.04
C LEU A 47 -4.23 14.89 -14.92
N ASN A 48 -4.23 16.22 -14.86
CA ASN A 48 -3.58 16.99 -13.80
C ASN A 48 -4.35 16.96 -12.46
N THR A 49 -5.63 16.59 -12.49
CA THR A 49 -6.50 16.47 -11.29
C THR A 49 -6.61 15.03 -10.80
N LEU A 50 -5.77 14.12 -11.31
CA LEU A 50 -5.79 12.72 -10.91
C LEU A 50 -5.48 12.57 -9.42
N VAL A 51 -6.53 12.39 -8.63
CA VAL A 51 -6.46 11.81 -7.30
C VAL A 51 -6.14 10.33 -7.50
N VAL A 52 -4.91 9.92 -7.21
CA VAL A 52 -4.61 8.51 -7.00
C VAL A 52 -5.35 8.12 -5.72
N THR A 53 -6.49 7.45 -5.86
CA THR A 53 -7.21 6.92 -4.71
C THR A 53 -6.50 5.64 -4.28
N ILE A 54 -5.83 5.69 -3.13
CA ILE A 54 -5.33 4.48 -2.50
C ILE A 54 -6.53 3.79 -1.85
N ASP A 55 -7.11 2.85 -2.57
CA ASP A 55 -8.34 2.17 -2.17
C ASP A 55 -8.09 0.96 -1.24
N LYS A 56 -6.82 0.64 -1.00
CA LYS A 56 -6.40 -0.53 -0.22
C LYS A 56 -5.36 -0.17 0.82
N ILE A 57 -5.54 -0.75 2.00
CA ILE A 57 -4.58 -0.71 3.09
C ILE A 57 -3.97 -2.10 3.27
N MET A 58 -2.70 -2.15 3.66
CA MET A 58 -2.01 -3.38 4.02
C MET A 58 -1.67 -3.33 5.51
N LEU A 59 -2.05 -4.35 6.27
CA LEU A 59 -1.66 -4.48 7.67
C LEU A 59 -0.31 -5.20 7.76
N ASP A 60 0.61 -4.66 8.55
CA ASP A 60 1.82 -5.40 8.94
C ASP A 60 1.48 -6.54 9.93
N THR A 61 2.50 -7.35 10.26
CA THR A 61 2.31 -8.50 11.15
C THR A 61 1.94 -8.11 12.58
N ASN A 62 2.48 -7.00 13.07
CA ASN A 62 2.21 -6.51 14.41
C ASN A 62 0.75 -6.04 14.53
N MET A 63 0.26 -5.26 13.58
CA MET A 63 -1.10 -4.75 13.50
C MET A 63 -2.11 -5.88 13.30
N ALA A 64 -1.85 -6.80 12.37
CA ALA A 64 -2.69 -7.99 12.18
C ALA A 64 -2.79 -8.82 13.48
N SER A 65 -1.65 -9.07 14.13
CA SER A 65 -1.59 -9.78 15.41
C SER A 65 -2.35 -9.05 16.52
N TYR A 66 -2.29 -7.72 16.55
CA TYR A 66 -2.96 -6.89 17.54
C TYR A 66 -4.49 -6.94 17.38
N ILE A 67 -4.99 -6.80 16.15
CA ILE A 67 -6.41 -6.92 15.82
C ILE A 67 -6.96 -8.29 16.22
N ILE A 68 -6.24 -9.37 15.89
CA ILE A 68 -6.62 -10.76 16.22
C ILE A 68 -6.77 -10.97 17.74
N LYS A 69 -5.89 -10.39 18.55
CA LYS A 69 -5.84 -10.64 19.99
C LYS A 69 -6.76 -9.73 20.79
N SER A 70 -6.84 -8.45 20.43
CA SER A 70 -7.33 -7.40 21.34
C SER A 70 -8.70 -6.85 20.97
N HIS A 71 -9.17 -7.01 19.73
CA HIS A 71 -10.41 -6.38 19.22
C HIS A 71 -10.62 -4.94 19.74
N PRO A 72 -9.63 -4.04 19.60
CA PRO A 72 -9.64 -2.77 20.32
C PRO A 72 -10.78 -1.88 19.83
N PRO A 73 -11.48 -1.17 20.72
CA PRO A 73 -12.55 -0.25 20.34
C PRO A 73 -12.10 0.82 19.34
N GLU A 74 -10.91 1.40 19.53
CA GLU A 74 -10.39 2.47 18.65
C GLU A 74 -10.18 1.99 17.21
N ILE A 75 -9.63 0.79 17.02
CA ILE A 75 -9.42 0.22 15.68
C ILE A 75 -10.74 -0.24 15.06
N ARG A 76 -11.70 -0.71 15.86
CA ARG A 76 -13.02 -1.15 15.36
C ARG A 76 -13.75 -0.06 14.58
N HIS A 77 -13.69 1.19 15.04
CA HIS A 77 -14.33 2.30 14.33
C HIS A 77 -13.69 2.57 12.98
N ARG A 78 -12.34 2.55 12.90
CA ARG A 78 -11.61 2.69 11.63
C ARG A 78 -11.94 1.55 10.68
N LEU A 79 -11.89 0.31 11.16
CA LEU A 79 -12.24 -0.89 10.38
C LEU A 79 -13.68 -0.83 9.83
N ALA A 80 -14.63 -0.30 10.60
CA ALA A 80 -16.03 -0.18 10.19
C ALA A 80 -16.29 0.95 9.17
N ALA A 81 -15.42 1.97 9.14
CA ALA A 81 -15.51 3.09 8.20
C ALA A 81 -14.88 2.78 6.83
N LEU A 82 -14.06 1.74 6.74
CA LEU A 82 -13.38 1.35 5.52
C LEU A 82 -14.30 0.61 4.54
N PRO A 83 -14.11 0.81 3.22
CA PRO A 83 -14.83 0.04 2.21
C PRO A 83 -14.62 -1.47 2.40
N MET A 84 -15.66 -2.26 2.15
CA MET A 84 -15.54 -3.72 2.14
C MET A 84 -14.47 -4.17 1.15
N GLY A 85 -13.54 -5.02 1.60
CA GLY A 85 -12.44 -5.52 0.77
C GLY A 85 -11.25 -4.57 0.60
N SER A 86 -11.23 -3.42 1.28
CA SER A 86 -10.07 -2.50 1.27
C SER A 86 -8.91 -2.99 2.17
N ILE A 87 -9.15 -3.97 3.04
CA ILE A 87 -8.15 -4.46 3.99
C ILE A 87 -7.43 -5.66 3.42
N THR A 88 -6.11 -5.54 3.34
CA THR A 88 -5.23 -6.58 2.84
C THR A 88 -4.11 -6.91 3.81
N ILE A 89 -3.47 -8.05 3.60
CA ILE A 89 -2.20 -8.43 4.21
C ILE A 89 -1.26 -8.99 3.14
N SER A 90 0.04 -8.87 3.36
CA SER A 90 1.03 -9.59 2.58
C SER A 90 0.96 -11.10 2.87
N ALA A 91 1.23 -11.96 1.88
CA ALA A 91 1.49 -13.38 2.11
C ALA A 91 2.60 -13.63 3.15
N VAL A 92 3.56 -12.69 3.29
CA VAL A 92 4.58 -12.71 4.34
C VAL A 92 3.95 -12.60 5.73
N THR A 93 3.06 -11.63 5.93
CA THR A 93 2.28 -11.47 7.15
C THR A 93 1.46 -12.70 7.48
N GLN A 94 0.79 -13.29 6.49
CA GLN A 94 0.06 -14.55 6.67
C GLN A 94 1.00 -15.67 7.16
N GLY A 95 2.18 -15.79 6.55
CA GLY A 95 3.21 -16.75 6.96
C GLY A 95 3.65 -16.56 8.42
N GLU A 96 3.86 -15.32 8.86
CA GLU A 96 4.23 -15.03 10.25
C GLU A 96 3.12 -15.37 11.25
N LEU A 97 1.85 -15.10 10.90
CA LEU A 97 0.70 -15.48 11.72
C LEU A 97 0.60 -17.01 11.88
N LEU A 98 0.75 -17.75 10.78
CA LEU A 98 0.72 -19.21 10.77
C LEU A 98 1.91 -19.81 11.53
N TYR A 99 3.10 -19.22 11.40
CA TYR A 99 4.25 -19.58 12.21
C TYR A 99 3.97 -19.35 13.70
N GLY A 100 3.40 -18.20 14.06
CA GLY A 100 3.01 -17.88 15.43
C GLY A 100 2.03 -18.89 16.03
N LEU A 101 1.07 -19.39 15.22
CA LEU A 101 0.15 -20.45 15.58
C LEU A 101 0.87 -21.79 15.81
N ALA A 102 1.71 -22.19 14.85
CA ALA A 102 2.46 -23.45 14.90
C ALA A 102 3.42 -23.50 16.10
N ARG A 103 4.15 -22.40 16.35
CA ARG A 103 5.06 -22.26 17.49
C ARG A 103 4.36 -22.43 18.84
N LYS A 104 3.07 -22.10 18.93
CA LYS A 104 2.25 -22.26 20.14
C LYS A 104 1.55 -23.63 20.24
N GLY A 105 1.81 -24.55 19.33
CA GLY A 105 1.21 -25.88 19.33
C GLY A 105 -0.24 -25.92 18.85
N HIS A 106 -0.64 -25.02 17.94
CA HIS A 106 -1.98 -24.96 17.37
C HIS A 106 -3.17 -24.89 18.38
N PRO A 107 -3.18 -23.95 19.35
CA PRO A 107 -4.32 -23.82 20.26
C PRO A 107 -5.61 -23.54 19.49
N ALA A 108 -6.67 -24.31 19.75
CA ALA A 108 -7.93 -24.24 18.99
C ALA A 108 -8.51 -22.83 18.92
N THR A 109 -8.47 -22.08 20.03
CA THR A 109 -8.94 -20.69 20.10
C THR A 109 -8.14 -19.77 19.16
N LEU A 110 -6.81 -19.86 19.16
CA LEU A 110 -5.97 -19.04 18.29
C LEU A 110 -6.13 -19.42 16.82
N ALA A 111 -6.23 -20.72 16.52
CA ALA A 111 -6.48 -21.21 15.17
C ALA A 111 -7.81 -20.68 14.60
N LYS A 112 -8.86 -20.65 15.44
CA LYS A 112 -10.16 -20.07 15.08
C LYS A 112 -10.04 -18.59 14.77
N LEU A 113 -9.40 -17.80 15.66
CA LEU A 113 -9.24 -16.36 15.48
C LEU A 113 -8.45 -16.01 14.21
N ILE A 114 -7.33 -16.69 13.94
CA ILE A 114 -6.53 -16.48 12.72
C ILE A 114 -7.35 -16.82 11.48
N ARG A 115 -8.08 -17.94 11.48
CA ARG A 115 -8.94 -18.33 10.35
C ARG A 115 -10.03 -17.28 10.09
N GLU A 116 -10.69 -16.81 11.14
CA GLU A 116 -11.73 -15.79 11.06
C GLU A 116 -11.19 -14.45 10.54
N PHE A 117 -9.97 -14.08 10.94
CA PHE A 117 -9.30 -12.90 10.42
C PHE A 117 -8.96 -13.06 8.93
N LEU A 118 -8.30 -14.16 8.54
CA LEU A 118 -7.92 -14.43 7.15
C LEU A 118 -9.12 -14.57 6.20
N PHE A 119 -10.31 -14.89 6.72
CA PHE A 119 -11.53 -14.91 5.92
C PHE A 119 -12.06 -13.49 5.59
N ARG A 120 -11.66 -12.47 6.38
CA ARG A 120 -12.15 -11.09 6.26
C ARG A 120 -11.20 -10.15 5.54
N VAL A 121 -9.93 -10.54 5.40
CA VAL A 121 -8.90 -9.75 4.73
C VAL A 121 -8.42 -10.45 3.47
N GLU A 122 -8.08 -9.69 2.44
CA GLU A 122 -7.45 -10.24 1.25
C GLU A 122 -5.96 -10.51 1.54
N THR A 123 -5.48 -11.73 1.29
CA THR A 123 -4.04 -12.01 1.32
C THR A 123 -3.47 -11.81 -0.08
N LEU A 124 -2.61 -10.81 -0.26
CA LEU A 124 -1.94 -10.57 -1.54
C LEU A 124 -0.78 -11.55 -1.73
N PRO A 125 -0.69 -12.25 -2.88
CA PRO A 125 0.41 -13.15 -3.18
C PRO A 125 1.71 -12.39 -3.41
N TRP A 126 2.85 -13.02 -3.12
CA TRP A 126 4.16 -12.44 -3.45
C TRP A 126 4.49 -12.66 -4.93
N GLU A 127 4.39 -11.61 -5.73
CA GLU A 127 4.59 -11.65 -7.19
C GLU A 127 5.91 -11.02 -7.63
N GLU A 128 6.23 -11.16 -8.93
CA GLU A 128 7.46 -10.63 -9.55
C GLU A 128 7.62 -9.11 -9.33
N GLN A 129 6.52 -8.36 -9.37
CA GLN A 129 6.54 -6.92 -9.12
C GLN A 129 7.01 -6.59 -7.69
N ALA A 130 6.55 -7.36 -6.69
CA ALA A 130 6.99 -7.19 -5.30
C ALA A 130 8.48 -7.53 -5.14
N ALA A 131 8.96 -8.56 -5.85
CA ALA A 131 10.38 -8.92 -5.86
C ALA A 131 11.27 -7.83 -6.48
N THR A 132 10.80 -7.19 -7.56
CA THR A 132 11.51 -6.08 -8.21
C THR A 132 11.60 -4.88 -7.27
N VAL A 133 10.47 -4.46 -6.69
CA VAL A 133 10.42 -3.35 -5.73
C VAL A 133 11.28 -3.64 -4.49
N TYR A 134 11.31 -4.88 -4.02
CA TYR A 134 12.16 -5.29 -2.90
C TYR A 134 13.64 -5.06 -3.17
N GLY A 135 14.13 -5.43 -4.35
CA GLY A 135 15.54 -5.24 -4.73
C GLY A 135 15.95 -3.77 -4.68
N ASP A 136 15.14 -2.92 -5.33
CA ASP A 136 15.37 -1.48 -5.39
C ASP A 136 15.27 -0.83 -4.00
N LEU A 137 14.21 -1.16 -3.24
CA LEU A 137 13.98 -0.61 -1.90
C LEU A 137 15.12 -0.98 -0.96
N ARG A 138 15.51 -2.25 -0.94
CA ARG A 138 16.58 -2.74 -0.05
C ARG A 138 17.91 -2.09 -0.38
N ALA A 139 18.26 -1.98 -1.65
CA ALA A 139 19.49 -1.31 -2.09
C ALA A 139 19.48 0.18 -1.69
N SER A 140 18.35 0.86 -1.91
CA SER A 140 18.16 2.26 -1.51
C SER A 140 18.34 2.45 -0.01
N CYS A 141 17.61 1.72 0.83
CA CYS A 141 17.72 1.79 2.28
C CYS A 141 19.15 1.51 2.78
N MET A 142 19.80 0.47 2.24
CA MET A 142 21.18 0.15 2.63
C MET A 142 22.18 1.24 2.25
N SER A 143 21.98 1.93 1.13
CA SER A 143 22.88 3.02 0.69
C SER A 143 22.87 4.22 1.65
N VAL A 144 21.80 4.39 2.41
CA VAL A 144 21.62 5.47 3.41
C VAL A 144 21.67 4.96 4.85
N GLY A 145 22.11 3.71 5.08
CA GLY A 145 22.29 3.13 6.41
C GLY A 145 21.00 2.71 7.13
N ILE A 146 19.87 2.65 6.42
CA ILE A 146 18.56 2.24 6.97
C ILE A 146 18.44 0.71 6.86
N THR A 147 18.08 0.07 7.97
CA THR A 147 17.90 -1.39 8.05
C THR A 147 16.54 -1.73 8.64
N LEU A 148 15.74 -2.48 7.89
CA LEU A 148 14.54 -3.16 8.38
C LEU A 148 14.83 -4.65 8.60
N GLY A 149 14.02 -5.31 9.44
CA GLY A 149 13.96 -6.76 9.48
C GLY A 149 13.72 -7.34 8.09
N ALA A 150 14.22 -8.56 7.82
CA ALA A 150 14.11 -9.14 6.47
C ALA A 150 12.64 -9.29 6.01
N LEU A 151 11.74 -9.70 6.90
CA LEU A 151 10.32 -9.83 6.61
C LEU A 151 9.62 -8.46 6.54
N ASP A 152 10.00 -7.51 7.40
CA ASP A 152 9.50 -6.13 7.34
C ASP A 152 9.88 -5.45 6.02
N MET A 153 11.11 -5.64 5.54
CA MET A 153 11.55 -5.17 4.23
C MET A 153 10.70 -5.78 3.10
N MET A 154 10.33 -7.05 3.20
CA MET A 154 9.41 -7.67 2.25
C MET A 154 8.02 -7.05 2.35
N ILE A 155 7.47 -6.86 3.55
CA ILE A 155 6.15 -6.24 3.75
C ILE A 155 6.12 -4.81 3.19
N ALA A 156 7.14 -4.00 3.47
CA ALA A 156 7.29 -2.65 2.93
C ALA A 156 7.31 -2.66 1.40
N ALA A 157 8.15 -3.52 0.80
CA ALA A 157 8.22 -3.66 -0.65
C ALA A 157 6.89 -4.12 -1.26
N HIS A 158 6.16 -5.01 -0.58
CA HIS A 158 4.86 -5.49 -1.04
C HIS A 158 3.82 -4.38 -1.01
N ALA A 159 3.79 -3.57 0.06
CA ALA A 159 2.87 -2.45 0.17
C ALA A 159 3.09 -1.40 -0.94
N ILE A 160 4.35 -1.13 -1.27
CA ILE A 160 4.74 -0.25 -2.39
C ILE A 160 4.29 -0.84 -3.72
N ALA A 161 4.60 -2.12 -3.97
CA ALA A 161 4.25 -2.80 -5.21
C ALA A 161 2.72 -2.88 -5.44
N ALA A 162 1.96 -3.05 -4.37
CA ALA A 162 0.50 -3.11 -4.39
C ALA A 162 -0.17 -1.72 -4.32
N ASN A 163 0.60 -0.64 -4.24
CA ASN A 163 0.11 0.74 -4.07
C ASN A 163 -0.89 0.87 -2.89
N THR A 164 -0.51 0.34 -1.73
CA THR A 164 -1.34 0.36 -0.51
C THR A 164 -0.74 1.26 0.56
N ILE A 165 -1.58 1.81 1.43
CA ILE A 165 -1.11 2.40 2.70
C ILE A 165 -0.73 1.25 3.64
N LEU A 166 0.51 1.25 4.14
CA LEU A 166 0.93 0.31 5.17
C LEU A 166 0.46 0.82 6.55
N VAL A 167 -0.39 0.05 7.21
CA VAL A 167 -0.81 0.31 8.58
C VAL A 167 0.12 -0.45 9.52
N THR A 168 0.88 0.29 10.33
CA THR A 168 1.85 -0.27 11.27
C THR A 168 1.98 0.63 12.50
N HIS A 169 2.39 0.02 13.62
CA HIS A 169 2.82 0.74 14.82
C HIS A 169 4.35 0.65 15.02
N ASP A 170 5.07 0.02 14.09
CA ASP A 170 6.52 -0.10 14.15
C ASP A 170 7.19 1.10 13.49
N LYS A 171 7.89 1.90 14.31
CA LYS A 171 8.63 3.08 13.86
C LYS A 171 9.75 2.75 12.88
N ALA A 172 10.17 1.49 12.78
CA ALA A 172 11.16 1.06 11.81
C ALA A 172 10.72 1.39 10.38
N PHE A 173 9.44 1.20 10.04
CA PHE A 173 8.92 1.52 8.70
C PHE A 173 9.01 3.01 8.37
N SER A 174 8.89 3.89 9.37
CA SER A 174 9.06 5.34 9.20
C SER A 174 10.51 5.76 8.87
N LEU A 175 11.47 4.83 8.95
CA LEU A 175 12.84 5.08 8.49
C LEU A 175 12.98 4.90 6.97
N VAL A 176 12.01 4.31 6.28
CA VAL A 176 12.04 4.24 4.81
C VAL A 176 12.04 5.66 4.25
N PRO A 177 12.87 6.00 3.23
CA PRO A 177 12.97 7.37 2.73
C PRO A 177 11.61 7.95 2.32
N ASP A 178 11.45 9.26 2.58
CA ASP A 178 10.20 9.99 2.39
C ASP A 178 9.63 9.84 0.97
N GLY A 179 8.31 9.69 0.89
CA GLY A 179 7.57 9.58 -0.38
C GLY A 179 7.65 8.21 -1.06
N ILE A 180 8.41 7.25 -0.51
CA ILE A 180 8.47 5.88 -1.04
C ILE A 180 7.36 5.00 -0.47
N LEU A 181 7.21 4.98 0.86
CA LEU A 181 6.24 4.14 1.56
C LEU A 181 5.23 5.03 2.28
N THR A 182 3.95 4.87 1.96
CA THR A 182 2.87 5.55 2.68
C THR A 182 2.48 4.74 3.90
N ILE A 183 2.49 5.38 5.07
CA ILE A 183 2.28 4.71 6.36
C ILE A 183 1.18 5.42 7.14
N GLU A 184 0.35 4.64 7.81
CA GLU A 184 -0.55 5.11 8.86
C GLU A 184 -0.30 4.37 10.18
N ASP A 185 -0.34 5.10 11.29
CA ASP A 185 -0.42 4.52 12.64
C ASP A 185 -1.86 4.69 13.15
N TRP A 186 -2.47 3.58 13.55
CA TRP A 186 -3.83 3.54 14.07
C TRP A 186 -3.90 3.49 15.61
N MET A 187 -2.75 3.37 16.28
CA MET A 187 -2.64 3.27 17.73
C MET A 187 -2.44 4.61 18.42
N ASN A 188 -1.98 5.62 17.68
CA ASN A 188 -1.81 6.98 18.17
C ASN A 188 -2.86 7.88 17.51
N GLU A 189 -3.81 8.40 18.28
CA GLU A 189 -4.62 9.54 17.85
C GLU A 189 -3.71 10.76 17.72
N VAL A 190 -3.84 11.49 16.62
CA VAL A 190 -3.38 12.88 16.52
C VAL A 190 -4.44 13.78 17.12
#